data_AF-A0A521P8U1-F1
#
_entry.id   AF-A0A521P8U1-F1
#
_cell.length_a   1.000
_cell.length_b   1.000
_cell.length_c   1.000
_cell.angle_alpha   90.00
_cell.angle_beta   90.00
_cell.angle_gamma   90.00
#
_symmetry.space_group_name_H-M   'P 1'
#
loop_
_entity.id
_entity.type
_entity.pdbx_description
1 polymer ?
#
loop_
_entity_poly.entity_id
_entity_poly.type
_entity_poly.pdbx_seq_one_letter_code
_entity_poly.pdbx_strand_id
1 'polypeptide(L)'
;MIDRRILLAGLAAAPMAGCAIGPVAADAPAGPALTLVSFNIWHNQGDWAARLPLLVAAIRAADPDVIGLQEVLEDAAVGLPNQAQTLADALGGYAVRFVSTDPEGAPRRYGNALLSRLPVVGFDSRKLQPL
;
A
#
# COMPACT_ATOMS: atom_id res chain seq x y z
N MET A 1 -58.22 -0.15 -38.25
CA MET A 1 -57.20 -1.06 -37.69
C MET A 1 -56.14 -0.18 -37.06
N ILE A 2 -55.93 -0.30 -35.75
CA ILE A 2 -55.15 0.65 -34.94
C ILE A 2 -53.66 0.31 -35.06
N ASP A 3 -52.87 1.29 -35.49
CA ASP A 3 -51.43 1.18 -35.70
C ASP A 3 -50.67 1.02 -34.38
N ARG A 4 -49.98 -0.12 -34.27
CA ARG A 4 -48.93 -0.38 -33.27
C ARG A 4 -47.65 0.27 -33.78
N ARG A 5 -47.13 1.28 -33.07
CA ARG A 5 -45.70 1.53 -32.79
C ARG A 5 -45.48 3.01 -32.46
N ILE A 6 -45.68 3.38 -31.20
CA ILE A 6 -45.03 4.56 -30.61
C ILE A 6 -44.13 4.02 -29.51
N LEU A 7 -42.84 3.85 -29.84
CA LEU A 7 -41.79 3.56 -28.87
C LEU A 7 -41.46 4.87 -28.15
N LEU A 8 -41.70 4.85 -26.85
CA LEU A 8 -41.42 5.94 -25.91
C LEU A 8 -39.94 6.34 -25.96
N ALA A 9 -39.70 7.63 -26.20
CA ALA A 9 -38.44 8.29 -25.94
C ALA A 9 -38.22 8.33 -24.42
N GLY A 10 -37.23 7.57 -23.93
CA GLY A 10 -36.79 7.59 -22.54
C GLY A 10 -35.32 7.99 -22.46
N LEU A 11 -35.02 9.27 -22.65
CA LEU A 11 -33.70 9.82 -22.37
C LEU A 11 -33.66 10.25 -20.90
N ALA A 12 -33.42 9.30 -19.98
CA ALA A 12 -33.08 9.62 -18.60
C ALA A 12 -31.56 9.79 -18.51
N ALA A 13 -31.07 10.99 -18.80
CA ALA A 13 -29.71 11.37 -18.44
C ALA A 13 -29.65 11.58 -16.92
N ALA A 14 -29.30 10.52 -16.19
CA ALA A 14 -28.98 10.63 -14.77
C ALA A 14 -27.64 11.39 -14.64
N PRO A 15 -27.56 12.45 -13.82
CA PRO A 15 -26.27 13.07 -13.55
C PRO A 15 -25.47 12.11 -12.69
N MET A 16 -24.35 11.61 -13.22
CA MET A 16 -23.31 11.05 -12.38
C MET A 16 -22.71 12.21 -11.58
N ALA A 17 -23.27 12.47 -10.39
CA ALA A 17 -22.61 13.27 -9.37
C ALA A 17 -21.43 12.44 -8.84
N GLY A 18 -20.32 12.43 -9.58
CA GLY A 18 -19.06 11.92 -9.10
C GLY A 18 -18.58 12.82 -7.96
N CYS A 19 -18.40 12.26 -6.77
CA CYS A 19 -17.65 12.92 -5.70
C CYS A 19 -16.20 13.06 -6.18
N ALA A 20 -15.90 14.10 -6.94
CA ALA A 20 -14.54 14.50 -7.20
C ALA A 20 -13.98 15.01 -5.87
N ILE A 21 -13.13 14.20 -5.24
CA ILE A 21 -12.28 14.65 -4.15
C ILE A 21 -11.28 15.61 -4.80
N GLY A 22 -11.64 16.89 -4.89
CA GLY A 22 -10.71 17.92 -5.31
C GLY A 22 -9.55 18.00 -4.31
N PRO A 23 -8.34 18.39 -4.75
CA PRO A 23 -7.27 18.62 -3.81
C PRO A 23 -7.73 19.70 -2.81
N VAL A 24 -7.69 19.37 -1.52
CA VAL A 24 -7.81 20.38 -0.47
C VAL A 24 -6.56 21.24 -0.62
N ALA A 25 -6.70 22.42 -1.23
CA ALA A 25 -5.64 23.41 -1.21
C ALA A 25 -5.44 23.83 0.25
N ALA A 26 -4.37 23.33 0.85
CA ALA A 26 -4.00 23.69 2.21
C ALA A 26 -3.40 25.11 2.19
N ASP A 27 -4.20 26.11 2.59
CA ASP A 27 -3.75 27.50 2.81
C ASP A 27 -2.85 27.65 4.07
N ALA A 28 -2.23 26.57 4.54
CA ALA A 28 -1.23 26.63 5.59
C ALA A 28 0.15 26.97 4.97
N PRO A 29 1.02 27.73 5.66
CA PRO A 29 2.40 27.89 5.20
C PRO A 29 3.00 26.51 5.00
N ALA A 30 3.42 26.21 3.77
CA ALA A 30 3.92 24.89 3.42
C ALA A 30 5.19 24.60 4.23
N GLY A 31 5.04 23.85 5.32
CA GLY A 31 6.15 23.15 5.93
C GLY A 31 6.77 22.18 4.92
N PRO A 32 7.88 21.52 5.27
CA PRO A 32 8.48 20.49 4.42
C PRO A 32 7.41 19.48 3.97
N ALA A 33 7.32 19.25 2.66
CA ALA A 33 6.43 18.24 2.10
C ALA A 33 7.00 16.83 2.38
N LEU A 34 6.12 15.87 2.64
CA LEU A 34 6.46 14.46 2.84
C LEU A 34 5.71 13.64 1.79
N THR A 35 6.41 12.80 1.03
CA THR A 35 5.77 11.85 0.10
C THR A 35 5.65 10.46 0.74
N LEU A 36 4.46 9.85 0.62
CA LEU A 36 4.18 8.53 1.20
C LEU A 36 3.50 7.63 0.17
N VAL A 37 3.97 6.39 0.10
CA VAL A 37 3.27 5.29 -0.58
C VAL A 37 2.75 4.33 0.49
N SER A 38 1.49 3.90 0.36
CA SER A 38 0.96 2.76 1.10
C SER A 38 0.56 1.67 0.13
N PHE A 39 1.01 0.44 0.37
CA PHE A 39 0.74 -0.66 -0.54
C PHE A 39 0.64 -2.01 0.19
N ASN A 40 -0.42 -2.76 -0.13
CA ASN A 40 -0.58 -4.14 0.29
C ASN A 40 0.16 -5.04 -0.73
N ILE A 41 1.15 -5.79 -0.27
CA ILE A 41 2.01 -6.60 -1.15
C ILE A 41 1.48 -8.02 -1.38
N TRP A 42 0.33 -8.36 -0.79
CA TRP A 42 -0.34 -9.65 -0.92
C TRP A 42 0.58 -10.85 -0.64
N HIS A 43 1.46 -10.67 0.36
CA HIS A 43 2.47 -11.62 0.81
C HIS A 43 3.12 -12.42 -0.32
N ASN A 44 3.31 -13.73 -0.14
CA ASN A 44 3.82 -14.64 -1.16
C ASN A 44 2.72 -15.30 -2.02
N GLN A 45 1.51 -14.73 -2.14
CA GLN A 45 0.53 -15.27 -3.08
C GLN A 45 0.95 -15.06 -4.53
N GLY A 46 0.58 -15.99 -5.40
CA GLY A 46 1.00 -15.96 -6.81
C GLY A 46 2.52 -16.00 -6.95
N ASP A 47 3.03 -15.45 -8.06
CA ASP A 47 4.48 -15.43 -8.34
C ASP A 47 5.14 -14.22 -7.68
N TRP A 48 5.53 -14.36 -6.42
CA TRP A 48 6.27 -13.31 -5.69
C TRP A 48 7.55 -12.88 -6.40
N ALA A 49 8.30 -13.84 -6.97
CA ALA A 49 9.57 -13.55 -7.62
C ALA A 49 9.38 -12.67 -8.87
N ALA A 50 8.32 -12.91 -9.64
CA ALA A 50 7.96 -12.07 -10.78
C ALA A 50 7.39 -10.70 -10.37
N ARG A 51 6.68 -10.62 -9.23
CA ARG A 51 6.07 -9.37 -8.74
C ARG A 51 7.08 -8.42 -8.11
N LEU A 52 8.08 -8.92 -7.37
CA LEU A 52 9.08 -8.11 -6.67
C LEU A 52 9.73 -7.02 -7.56
N PRO A 53 10.27 -7.30 -8.76
CA PRO A 53 10.87 -6.26 -9.60
C PRO A 53 9.86 -5.20 -10.06
N LEU A 54 8.57 -5.57 -10.23
CA LEU A 54 7.51 -4.63 -10.57
C LEU A 54 7.19 -3.69 -9.40
N LEU A 55 7.14 -4.22 -8.18
CA LEU A 55 6.98 -3.40 -6.96
C LEU A 55 8.14 -2.43 -6.81
N VAL A 56 9.38 -2.89 -6.97
CA VAL A 56 10.58 -2.05 -6.89
C VAL A 56 10.52 -0.93 -7.94
N ALA A 57 10.20 -1.25 -9.18
CA ALA A 57 10.08 -0.25 -10.25
C ALA A 57 9.00 0.80 -9.96
N ALA A 58 7.82 0.36 -9.50
CA ALA A 58 6.72 1.26 -9.15
C ALA A 58 7.08 2.20 -7.99
N ILE A 59 7.70 1.67 -6.93
CA ILE A 59 8.13 2.48 -5.78
C ILE A 59 9.25 3.45 -6.18
N ARG A 60 10.22 3.02 -6.99
CA ARG A 60 11.27 3.92 -7.52
C ARG A 60 10.68 5.05 -8.35
N ALA A 61 9.67 4.77 -9.17
CA ALA A 61 9.01 5.79 -9.99
C ALA A 61 8.21 6.80 -9.14
N ALA A 62 7.64 6.35 -8.01
CA ALA A 62 6.93 7.21 -7.07
C ALA A 62 7.85 8.05 -6.18
N ASP A 63 9.11 7.61 -6.00
CA ASP A 63 10.14 8.26 -5.18
C ASP A 63 9.67 8.76 -3.79
N PRO A 64 9.06 7.89 -2.95
CA PRO A 64 8.48 8.31 -1.67
C PRO A 64 9.50 8.50 -0.55
N ASP A 65 9.24 9.39 0.41
CA ASP A 65 10.04 9.49 1.64
C ASP A 65 9.79 8.32 2.59
N VAL A 66 8.54 7.86 2.62
CA VAL A 66 8.08 6.78 3.51
C VAL A 66 7.22 5.78 2.72
N ILE A 67 7.41 4.50 2.98
CA ILE A 67 6.61 3.42 2.40
C ILE A 67 5.96 2.64 3.54
N GLY A 68 4.64 2.54 3.52
CA GLY A 68 3.85 1.65 4.37
C GLY A 68 3.47 0.38 3.62
N LEU A 69 3.87 -0.78 4.13
CA LEU A 69 3.57 -2.08 3.54
C LEU A 69 2.60 -2.87 4.42
N GLN A 70 1.61 -3.49 3.79
CA GLN A 70 0.69 -4.45 4.42
C GLN A 70 0.90 -5.85 3.84
N GLU A 71 0.54 -6.87 4.64
CA GLU A 71 0.70 -8.29 4.28
C GLU A 71 2.15 -8.68 3.99
N VAL A 72 3.07 -8.15 4.80
CA VAL A 72 4.48 -8.53 4.76
C VAL A 72 4.63 -9.88 5.45
N LEU A 73 5.34 -10.79 4.78
CA LEU A 73 5.65 -12.11 5.29
C LEU A 73 7.17 -12.35 5.35
N GLU A 74 7.61 -13.03 6.39
CA GLU A 74 8.85 -13.80 6.43
C GLU A 74 8.50 -15.25 6.80
N ASP A 75 9.11 -16.21 6.11
CA ASP A 75 8.80 -17.63 6.32
C ASP A 75 10.01 -18.51 6.03
N ALA A 76 10.66 -18.98 7.10
CA ALA A 76 11.83 -19.84 7.03
C ALA A 76 11.54 -21.22 6.42
N ALA A 77 10.31 -21.73 6.51
CA ALA A 77 9.96 -23.06 5.99
C ALA A 77 10.02 -23.12 4.46
N VAL A 78 9.85 -21.98 3.79
CA VAL A 78 9.94 -21.83 2.33
C VAL A 78 11.13 -20.98 1.89
N GLY A 79 12.05 -20.66 2.82
CA GLY A 79 13.22 -19.82 2.53
C GLY A 79 12.87 -18.40 2.10
N LEU A 80 11.73 -17.86 2.54
CA LEU A 80 11.30 -16.50 2.24
C LEU A 80 11.89 -15.53 3.28
N PRO A 81 12.89 -14.69 2.90
CA PRO A 81 13.35 -13.62 3.77
C PRO A 81 12.24 -12.59 3.99
N ASN A 82 12.43 -11.71 4.98
CA ASN A 82 11.51 -10.62 5.22
C ASN A 82 11.31 -9.77 3.95
N GLN A 83 10.10 -9.78 3.41
CA GLN A 83 9.80 -9.11 2.15
C GLN A 83 10.03 -7.59 2.21
N ALA A 84 9.81 -6.96 3.38
CA ALA A 84 10.09 -5.54 3.56
C ALA A 84 11.60 -5.26 3.55
N GLN A 85 12.41 -6.14 4.15
CA GLN A 85 13.87 -6.03 4.07
C GLN A 85 14.35 -6.26 2.63
N THR A 86 13.83 -7.27 1.94
CA THR A 86 14.15 -7.53 0.52
C THR A 86 13.82 -6.32 -0.37
N LEU A 87 12.67 -5.66 -0.15
CA LEU A 87 12.31 -4.43 -0.87
C LEU A 87 13.27 -3.28 -0.54
N ALA A 88 13.61 -3.07 0.75
CA ALA A 88 14.53 -2.02 1.15
C ALA A 88 15.95 -2.22 0.58
N ASP A 89 16.45 -3.46 0.58
CA ASP A 89 17.75 -3.81 0.00
C ASP A 89 17.77 -3.53 -1.51
N ALA A 90 16.67 -3.85 -2.20
CA ALA A 90 16.54 -3.60 -3.64
C ALA A 90 16.35 -2.11 -3.99
N LEU A 91 15.73 -1.31 -3.11
CA LEU A 91 15.52 0.13 -3.30
C LEU A 91 16.79 0.94 -2.94
N GLY A 92 17.46 0.55 -1.86
CA GLY A 92 18.58 1.25 -1.26
C GLY A 92 18.15 2.48 -0.46
N GLY A 93 18.81 2.73 0.69
CA GLY A 93 18.62 3.96 1.45
C GLY A 93 17.39 4.03 2.34
N TYR A 94 16.66 2.93 2.55
CA TYR A 94 15.52 2.88 3.46
C TYR A 94 15.83 2.04 4.70
N ALA A 95 15.57 2.60 5.89
CA ALA A 95 15.52 1.86 7.14
C ALA A 95 14.16 1.15 7.27
N VAL A 96 14.17 -0.12 7.66
CA VAL A 96 12.96 -0.95 7.80
C VAL A 96 12.54 -1.05 9.27
N ARG A 97 11.23 -0.98 9.51
CA ARG A 97 10.57 -1.39 10.75
C ARG A 97 9.42 -2.33 10.42
N PHE A 98 9.59 -3.61 10.73
CA PHE A 98 8.57 -4.64 10.56
C PHE A 98 7.93 -4.96 11.92
N VAL A 99 6.61 -5.04 11.96
CA VAL A 99 5.83 -5.39 13.15
C VAL A 99 4.89 -6.52 12.79
N SER A 100 4.91 -7.56 13.60
CA SER A 100 4.06 -8.75 13.48
C SER A 100 3.35 -9.03 14.79
N THR A 101 2.17 -9.64 14.71
CA THR A 101 1.48 -10.21 15.87
C THR A 101 2.08 -11.53 16.33
N ASP A 102 2.88 -12.17 15.49
CA ASP A 102 3.62 -13.38 15.80
C ASP A 102 4.82 -13.06 16.72
N PRO A 103 5.20 -13.97 17.63
CA PRO A 103 6.37 -13.77 18.50
C PRO A 103 7.64 -13.43 17.73
N GLU A 104 8.51 -12.62 18.34
CA GLU A 104 9.84 -12.38 17.80
C GLU A 104 10.62 -13.71 17.70
N GLY A 105 11.29 -13.92 16.57
CA GLY A 105 12.02 -15.16 16.28
C GLY A 105 11.16 -16.35 15.83
N ALA A 106 9.82 -16.21 15.74
CA ALA A 106 8.98 -17.25 15.15
C ALA A 106 9.39 -17.52 13.69
N PRO A 107 9.35 -18.80 13.22
CA PRO A 107 9.83 -19.17 11.89
C PRO A 107 9.01 -18.58 10.75
N ARG A 108 7.75 -18.20 11.04
CA ARG A 108 6.84 -17.52 10.13
C ARG A 108 6.29 -16.31 10.86
N ARG A 109 6.42 -15.12 10.27
CA ARG A 109 5.89 -13.87 10.86
C ARG A 109 5.19 -13.06 9.79
N TYR A 110 3.96 -12.68 10.07
CA TYR A 110 3.10 -11.90 9.18
C TYR A 110 2.74 -10.56 9.81
N GLY A 111 2.74 -9.48 9.01
CA GLY A 111 2.39 -8.18 9.55
C GLY A 111 2.56 -7.02 8.58
N ASN A 112 2.91 -5.86 9.15
CA ASN A 112 3.07 -4.60 8.43
C ASN A 112 4.50 -4.10 8.56
N ALA A 113 4.94 -3.29 7.60
CA ALA A 113 6.24 -2.64 7.68
C ALA A 113 6.18 -1.15 7.31
N LEU A 114 7.07 -0.37 7.93
CA LEU A 114 7.40 0.99 7.52
C LEU A 114 8.84 0.99 7.00
N LEU A 115 9.04 1.61 5.85
CA LEU A 115 10.36 1.90 5.29
C LEU A 115 10.52 3.43 5.22
N SER A 116 11.65 3.95 5.68
CA SER A 116 11.93 5.39 5.67
C SER A 116 13.34 5.68 5.20
N ARG A 117 13.50 6.61 4.25
CA ARG A 117 14.82 7.19 3.92
C ARG A 117 15.20 8.37 4.82
N LEU A 118 14.26 8.86 5.61
CA LEU A 118 14.48 9.89 6.61
C LEU A 118 14.93 9.28 7.96
N PRO A 119 15.69 10.00 8.79
CA PRO A 119 16.11 9.51 10.11
C PRO A 119 14.91 9.14 11.00
N VAL A 120 14.92 7.92 11.53
CA VAL A 120 13.92 7.44 12.48
C VAL A 120 14.40 7.76 13.90
N VAL A 121 13.72 8.68 14.58
CA VAL A 121 14.09 9.14 15.94
C VAL A 121 13.45 8.32 17.07
N GLY A 122 12.48 7.48 16.75
CA GLY A 122 11.78 6.62 17.70
C GLY A 122 10.86 5.64 16.99
N PHE A 123 10.49 4.57 17.67
CA PHE A 123 9.52 3.60 17.19
C PHE A 123 8.69 3.08 18.36
N ASP A 124 7.42 2.77 18.08
CA ASP A 124 6.53 2.11 19.03
C ASP A 124 5.58 1.18 18.26
N SER A 125 5.03 0.19 18.96
CA SER A 125 4.03 -0.71 18.40
C SER A 125 3.03 -1.12 19.46
N ARG A 126 1.75 -1.18 19.09
CA ARG A 126 0.68 -1.59 19.98
C ARG A 126 -0.17 -2.65 19.33
N LYS A 127 -0.29 -3.80 20.01
CA LYS A 127 -1.28 -4.81 19.64
C LYS A 127 -2.68 -4.28 19.96
N LEU A 128 -3.53 -4.23 18.93
CA LEU A 128 -4.92 -3.84 19.10
C LEU A 128 -5.71 -4.95 19.80
N GLN A 129 -6.75 -4.58 20.55
CA GLN A 129 -7.71 -5.56 21.04
C GLN A 129 -8.51 -6.10 19.84
N PRO A 130 -8.95 -7.37 19.88
CA PRO A 130 -9.93 -7.87 18.93
C PRO A 130 -11.16 -6.95 18.88
N LEU A 131 -11.77 -6.83 17.69
CA LEU A 131 -13.00 -6.07 17.47
C LEU A 131 -14.19 -6.67 18.23
#